data_AF-A0A9D8L340-F1
#
_entry.id   AF-A0A9D8L340-F1
#
_cell.length_a   1.000
_cell.length_b   1.000
_cell.length_c   1.000
_cell.angle_alpha   90.00
_cell.angle_beta   90.00
_cell.angle_gamma   90.00
#
_symmetry.space_group_name_H-M   'P 1'
#
loop_
_entity.id
_entity.type
_entity.pdbx_description
1 polymer ?
#
loop_
_entity_poly.entity_id
_entity_poly.type
_entity_poly.pdbx_seq_one_letter_code
_entity_poly.pdbx_strand_id
1 'polypeptide(L)'
;MATAAELAYVQREEEPILPAPRSEIGAFAWFRQNLFSSVGNSIVTIIAILFLAWVIPPIVRWAFVDAVWTGPDREVCLPEGVGACWAYVNAKFAQFIYGRYPIDERWRVNLTGILFVAGIVPMAIPSIP
;
A
#
# COMPACT_ATOMS: atom_id res chain seq x y z
N MET A 1 -61.46 -8.45 22.97
CA MET A 1 -60.75 -7.16 22.75
C MET A 1 -59.47 -7.22 23.55
N ALA A 2 -58.33 -7.45 22.89
CA ALA A 2 -57.02 -7.37 23.54
C ALA A 2 -56.70 -5.90 23.86
N THR A 3 -56.22 -5.63 25.08
CA THR A 3 -55.90 -4.26 25.53
C THR A 3 -54.60 -3.79 24.89
N ALA A 4 -54.42 -2.47 24.68
CA ALA A 4 -53.24 -1.87 24.05
C ALA A 4 -51.88 -2.27 24.69
N ALA A 5 -51.89 -2.73 25.94
CA ALA A 5 -50.71 -3.25 26.63
C ALA A 5 -50.19 -4.59 26.08
N GLU A 6 -51.03 -5.36 25.39
CA GLU A 6 -50.66 -6.67 24.82
C GLU A 6 -49.96 -6.54 23.45
N LEU A 7 -50.13 -5.38 22.78
CA LEU A 7 -49.53 -5.08 21.46
C LEU A 7 -48.17 -4.39 21.55
N ALA A 8 -47.77 -3.91 22.73
CA ALA A 8 -46.48 -3.27 22.96
C ALA A 8 -45.50 -4.31 23.53
N TYR A 9 -44.70 -4.95 22.66
CA TYR A 9 -43.56 -5.76 23.11
C TYR A 9 -42.52 -4.83 23.73
N VAL A 10 -42.57 -4.68 25.05
CA VAL A 10 -41.55 -3.98 25.84
C VAL A 10 -40.70 -5.04 26.51
N GLN A 11 -39.47 -5.20 26.03
CA GLN A 11 -38.48 -6.11 26.61
C GLN A 11 -38.18 -5.70 28.05
N ARG A 12 -38.32 -6.63 29.00
CA ARG A 12 -38.19 -6.38 30.45
C ARG A 12 -36.89 -6.89 31.07
N GLU A 13 -36.16 -7.73 30.34
CA GLU A 13 -34.87 -8.31 30.74
C GLU A 13 -33.80 -7.92 29.73
N GLU A 14 -32.63 -7.53 30.25
CA GLU A 14 -31.46 -7.27 29.40
C GLU A 14 -31.04 -8.54 28.67
N GLU A 15 -30.95 -8.45 27.34
CA GLU A 15 -30.49 -9.56 26.52
C GLU A 15 -29.01 -9.86 26.83
N PRO A 16 -28.62 -11.14 26.93
CA PRO A 16 -27.22 -11.48 27.14
C PRO A 16 -26.36 -10.97 25.98
N ILE A 17 -25.23 -10.34 26.29
CA ILE A 17 -24.28 -9.83 25.30
C ILE A 17 -23.69 -11.02 24.54
N LEU A 18 -24.12 -11.21 23.30
CA LEU A 18 -23.58 -12.21 22.39
C LEU A 18 -22.37 -11.63 21.64
N PRO A 19 -21.36 -12.46 21.30
CA PRO A 19 -20.28 -12.03 20.43
C PRO A 19 -20.83 -11.64 19.06
N ALA A 20 -20.15 -10.71 18.39
CA ALA A 20 -20.52 -10.26 17.05
C ALA A 20 -20.65 -11.46 16.08
N PRO A 21 -21.64 -11.45 15.16
CA PRO A 21 -21.81 -12.50 14.18
C PRO A 21 -20.52 -12.74 13.41
N ARG A 22 -20.17 -14.01 13.16
CA ARG A 22 -18.92 -14.37 12.45
C ARG A 22 -18.78 -13.72 11.06
N SER A 23 -19.88 -13.28 10.45
CA SER A 23 -19.90 -12.56 9.18
C SER A 23 -19.44 -11.10 9.27
N GLU A 24 -19.43 -10.50 10.46
CA GLU A 24 -19.09 -9.10 10.69
C GLU A 24 -17.69 -8.89 11.29
N ILE A 25 -16.99 -9.98 11.60
CA ILE A 25 -15.65 -9.96 12.22
C ILE A 25 -14.61 -10.62 11.32
N GLY A 26 -13.41 -10.04 11.31
CA GLY A 26 -12.23 -10.59 10.64
C GLY A 26 -12.00 -10.09 9.20
N ALA A 27 -10.97 -10.63 8.56
CA ALA A 27 -10.50 -10.16 7.25
C ALA A 27 -11.54 -10.33 6.12
N PHE A 28 -12.32 -11.41 6.14
CA PHE A 28 -13.34 -11.65 5.14
C PHE A 28 -14.49 -10.63 5.22
N ALA A 29 -14.95 -10.32 6.44
CA ALA A 29 -15.93 -9.26 6.67
C ALA A 29 -15.41 -7.92 6.15
N TRP A 30 -14.14 -7.60 6.43
CA TRP A 30 -13.48 -6.39 5.93
C TRP A 30 -13.46 -6.34 4.40
N PHE A 31 -13.06 -7.41 3.72
CA PHE A 31 -13.04 -7.43 2.25
C PHE A 31 -14.43 -7.22 1.65
N ARG A 32 -15.45 -7.87 2.20
CA ARG A 32 -16.84 -7.69 1.76
C ARG A 32 -17.29 -6.25 1.96
N GLN A 33 -17.00 -5.65 3.10
CA GLN A 33 -17.44 -4.29 3.44
C GLN A 33 -16.64 -3.19 2.70
N ASN A 34 -15.37 -3.42 2.34
CA ASN A 34 -14.51 -2.39 1.76
C ASN A 34 -14.33 -2.55 0.24
N LEU A 35 -14.19 -3.77 -0.27
CA LEU A 35 -13.94 -4.00 -1.70
C LEU A 35 -15.21 -4.39 -2.48
N PHE A 36 -16.10 -5.16 -1.85
CA PHE A 36 -17.29 -5.73 -2.50
C PHE A 36 -18.61 -5.18 -1.95
N SER A 37 -18.61 -3.96 -1.43
CA SER A 37 -19.78 -3.36 -0.75
C SER A 37 -20.92 -2.98 -1.69
N SER A 38 -20.64 -2.84 -2.99
CA SER A 38 -21.64 -2.57 -4.03
C SER A 38 -21.26 -3.27 -5.32
N VAL A 39 -22.21 -3.35 -6.26
CA VAL A 39 -21.95 -3.92 -7.61
C VAL A 39 -20.86 -3.12 -8.32
N GLY A 40 -20.89 -1.79 -8.26
CA GLY A 40 -19.86 -0.92 -8.83
C GLY A 40 -18.48 -1.17 -8.22
N ASN A 41 -18.39 -1.21 -6.89
CA ASN A 41 -17.12 -1.49 -6.19
C ASN A 41 -16.58 -2.88 -6.53
N SER A 42 -17.47 -3.88 -6.66
CA SER A 42 -17.09 -5.23 -7.05
C SER A 42 -16.51 -5.28 -8.46
N ILE A 43 -17.14 -4.60 -9.43
CA ILE A 43 -16.63 -4.51 -10.81
C ILE A 43 -15.25 -3.85 -10.84
N VAL A 44 -15.10 -2.69 -10.20
CA VAL A 44 -13.82 -1.98 -10.14
C VAL A 44 -12.73 -2.83 -9.47
N THR A 45 -13.06 -3.50 -8.37
CA THR A 45 -12.14 -4.40 -7.66
C THR A 45 -11.67 -5.54 -8.56
N ILE A 46 -12.58 -6.21 -9.27
CA ILE A 46 -12.22 -7.31 -10.17
C ILE A 46 -11.32 -6.80 -11.31
N ILE A 47 -11.67 -5.67 -11.94
CA ILE A 47 -10.86 -5.07 -13.00
C ILE A 47 -9.47 -4.71 -12.48
N ALA A 48 -9.38 -4.10 -11.31
CA ALA A 48 -8.09 -3.74 -10.69
C ALA A 48 -7.23 -4.99 -10.44
N ILE A 49 -7.81 -6.07 -9.90
CA ILE A 49 -7.09 -7.33 -9.66
C ILE A 49 -6.58 -7.92 -10.98
N LEU A 50 -7.43 -7.96 -12.02
CA LEU A 50 -7.02 -8.48 -13.34
C LEU A 50 -5.91 -7.63 -13.97
N PHE A 51 -6.01 -6.31 -13.86
CA PHE A 51 -4.99 -5.39 -14.34
C PHE A 51 -3.66 -5.60 -13.60
N LEU A 52 -3.69 -5.71 -12.27
CA LEU A 52 -2.49 -5.98 -11.47
C LEU A 52 -1.90 -7.36 -11.81
N ALA A 53 -2.72 -8.39 -11.98
CA ALA A 53 -2.27 -9.72 -12.39
C ALA A 53 -1.63 -9.73 -13.79
N TRP A 54 -2.02 -8.81 -14.66
CA TRP A 54 -1.41 -8.65 -15.99
C TRP A 54 -0.10 -7.85 -15.96
N VAL A 55 -0.03 -6.79 -15.15
CA VAL A 55 1.09 -5.83 -15.13
C VAL A 55 2.22 -6.24 -14.19
N ILE A 56 1.90 -6.80 -13.02
CA ILE A 56 2.93 -7.12 -12.00
C ILE A 56 3.92 -8.18 -12.49
N PRO A 57 3.51 -9.33 -13.05
CA PRO A 57 4.46 -10.38 -13.44
C PRO A 57 5.54 -9.93 -14.44
N PRO A 58 5.24 -9.23 -15.55
CA PRO A 58 6.29 -8.76 -16.46
C PRO A 58 7.19 -7.71 -15.82
N ILE A 59 6.66 -6.82 -14.96
CA ILE A 59 7.49 -5.84 -14.22
C ILE A 59 8.45 -6.56 -13.29
N VAL A 60 7.99 -7.56 -12.54
CA VAL A 60 8.84 -8.31 -11.60
C VAL A 60 9.92 -9.07 -12.36
N ARG A 61 9.58 -9.69 -13.49
CA ARG A 61 10.56 -10.37 -14.34
C ARG A 61 11.64 -9.40 -14.82
N TRP A 62 11.24 -8.30 -15.41
CA TRP A 62 12.17 -7.26 -15.87
C TRP A 62 13.00 -6.67 -14.72
N ALA A 63 12.39 -6.33 -13.60
CA ALA A 63 13.06 -5.61 -12.51
C ALA A 63 13.99 -6.50 -11.67
N PHE A 64 13.70 -7.79 -11.54
CA PHE A 64 14.40 -8.66 -10.58
C PHE A 64 14.92 -9.97 -11.15
N VAL A 65 14.18 -10.61 -12.05
CA VAL A 65 14.51 -11.96 -12.57
C VAL A 65 15.55 -11.86 -13.68
N ASP A 66 15.27 -11.04 -14.69
CA ASP A 66 16.11 -10.86 -15.88
C ASP A 66 17.12 -9.70 -15.69
N ALA A 67 17.21 -9.15 -14.49
CA ALA A 67 17.95 -7.93 -14.19
C ALA A 67 19.47 -8.14 -14.07
N VAL A 68 20.23 -7.12 -14.44
CA VAL A 68 21.68 -7.08 -14.29
C VAL A 68 22.04 -6.35 -13.01
N TRP A 69 22.43 -7.12 -12.00
CA TRP A 69 22.66 -6.63 -10.64
C TRP A 69 23.98 -5.88 -10.48
N THR A 70 25.05 -6.35 -11.13
CA THR A 70 26.41 -5.81 -11.01
C THR A 70 27.14 -5.91 -12.34
N GLY A 71 28.09 -5.00 -12.58
CA GLY A 71 28.99 -5.09 -13.71
C GLY A 71 30.07 -4.01 -13.69
N PRO A 72 31.16 -4.20 -14.44
CA PRO A 72 32.28 -3.25 -14.48
C PRO A 72 31.96 -1.97 -15.25
N ASP A 73 31.10 -2.04 -16.26
CA ASP A 73 30.74 -0.94 -17.15
C ASP A 73 29.29 -1.04 -17.63
N ARG A 74 28.89 -0.17 -18.56
CA ARG A 74 27.52 -0.16 -19.11
C ARG A 74 27.26 -1.28 -20.11
N GLU A 75 28.28 -1.97 -20.60
CA GLU A 75 28.14 -2.90 -21.71
C GLU A 75 27.36 -4.15 -21.31
N VAL A 76 27.43 -4.51 -20.02
CA VAL A 76 26.63 -5.59 -19.42
C VAL A 76 25.11 -5.40 -19.54
N CYS A 77 24.65 -4.17 -19.79
CA CYS A 77 23.22 -3.83 -19.89
C CYS A 77 22.75 -3.59 -21.34
N LEU A 78 23.61 -3.80 -22.33
CA LEU A 78 23.28 -3.65 -23.75
C LEU A 78 22.73 -4.91 -24.46
N PRO A 79 23.03 -6.16 -24.03
CA PRO A 79 22.52 -7.34 -24.72
C PRO A 79 20.99 -7.40 -24.75
N GLU A 80 20.42 -8.00 -25.80
CA GLU A 80 18.97 -8.20 -25.88
C GLU A 80 18.49 -9.18 -24.81
N GLY A 81 17.29 -8.94 -24.28
CA GLY A 81 16.68 -9.77 -23.24
C GLY A 81 17.13 -9.47 -21.82
N VAL A 82 18.05 -8.52 -21.61
CA VAL A 82 18.37 -8.04 -20.26
C VAL A 82 17.25 -7.15 -19.71
N GLY A 83 16.92 -7.37 -18.44
CA GLY A 83 15.95 -6.60 -17.69
C GLY A 83 16.50 -5.26 -17.18
N ALA A 84 16.13 -4.88 -15.97
CA ALA A 84 16.60 -3.67 -15.33
C ALA A 84 18.12 -3.71 -15.07
N CYS A 85 18.80 -2.59 -15.35
CA CYS A 85 20.23 -2.43 -15.12
C CYS A 85 20.51 -1.82 -13.74
N TRP A 86 20.56 -2.63 -12.69
CA TRP A 86 20.85 -2.15 -11.34
C TRP A 86 22.29 -1.68 -11.17
N ALA A 87 23.24 -2.20 -11.97
CA ALA A 87 24.61 -1.69 -12.01
C ALA A 87 24.64 -0.18 -12.34
N TYR A 88 23.84 0.26 -13.31
CA TYR A 88 23.70 1.68 -13.65
C TYR A 88 22.97 2.46 -12.55
N VAL A 89 21.88 1.90 -12.01
CA VAL A 89 21.13 2.55 -10.93
C VAL A 89 22.02 2.81 -9.72
N ASN A 90 22.84 1.84 -9.33
CA ASN A 90 23.80 1.98 -8.24
C ASN A 90 24.87 3.05 -8.56
N ALA A 91 25.46 3.01 -9.77
CA ALA A 91 26.46 3.99 -10.19
C ALA A 91 25.92 5.43 -10.25
N LYS A 92 24.62 5.62 -10.44
CA LYS A 92 23.96 6.92 -10.54
C LYS A 92 22.98 7.21 -9.39
N PHE A 93 22.98 6.42 -8.33
CA PHE A 93 22.01 6.56 -7.24
C PHE A 93 22.03 7.95 -6.62
N ALA A 94 23.23 8.49 -6.37
CA ALA A 94 23.40 9.84 -5.85
C ALA A 94 22.85 10.93 -6.81
N GLN A 95 22.89 10.71 -8.13
CA GLN A 95 22.29 11.63 -9.11
C GLN A 95 20.76 11.57 -9.08
N PHE A 96 20.15 10.41 -8.80
CA PHE A 96 18.70 10.31 -8.65
C PHE A 96 18.19 10.99 -7.38
N ILE A 97 18.92 10.86 -6.28
CA ILE A 97 18.54 11.48 -4.99
C ILE A 97 18.80 12.99 -5.02
N TYR A 98 19.97 13.42 -5.46
CA TYR A 98 20.40 14.81 -5.35
C TYR A 98 20.28 15.61 -6.66
N GLY A 99 20.03 14.96 -7.80
CA GLY A 99 20.06 15.67 -9.09
C GLY A 99 21.41 16.35 -9.34
N ARG A 100 21.38 17.58 -9.86
CA ARG A 100 22.58 18.39 -10.14
C ARG A 100 23.10 19.16 -8.92
N TYR A 101 22.71 18.79 -7.70
CA TYR A 101 23.13 19.50 -6.49
C TYR A 101 24.65 19.34 -6.25
N PRO A 102 25.38 20.45 -5.99
CA PRO A 102 26.80 20.40 -5.65
C PRO A 102 27.06 19.45 -4.49
N ILE A 103 28.13 18.66 -4.57
CA ILE A 103 28.41 17.58 -3.61
C ILE A 103 28.59 18.14 -2.20
N ASP A 104 29.31 19.26 -2.10
CA ASP A 104 29.58 20.01 -0.88
C ASP A 104 28.31 20.55 -0.21
N GLU A 105 27.24 20.78 -0.97
CA GLU A 105 26.00 21.35 -0.44
C GLU A 105 24.89 20.30 -0.19
N ARG A 106 25.12 19.01 -0.51
CA ARG A 106 24.11 17.93 -0.34
C ARG A 106 23.60 17.77 1.09
N TRP A 107 24.35 18.23 2.09
CA TRP A 107 23.90 18.27 3.49
C TRP A 107 22.59 19.04 3.66
N ARG A 108 22.33 20.06 2.83
CA ARG A 108 21.08 20.84 2.85
C ARG A 108 19.88 19.97 2.47
N VAL A 109 20.02 19.14 1.45
CA VAL A 109 18.98 18.20 1.00
C VAL A 109 18.71 17.17 2.10
N ASN A 110 19.77 16.61 2.69
CA ASN A 110 19.65 15.66 3.79
C ASN A 110 18.98 16.29 5.02
N LEU A 111 19.38 17.51 5.40
CA LEU A 111 18.79 18.23 6.52
C LEU A 111 17.30 18.49 6.30
N THR A 112 16.91 18.97 5.11
CA THR A 112 15.50 19.18 4.78
C THR A 112 14.70 17.87 4.86
N GLY A 113 15.25 16.76 4.36
CA GLY A 113 14.61 15.44 4.47
C GLY A 113 14.43 14.99 5.92
N ILE A 114 15.45 15.18 6.77
CA ILE A 114 15.39 14.87 8.20
C ILE A 114 14.34 15.74 8.90
N LEU A 115 14.33 17.05 8.65
CA LEU A 115 13.36 17.98 9.24
C LEU A 115 11.93 17.68 8.78
N PHE A 116 11.74 17.27 7.53
CA PHE A 116 10.45 16.85 7.01
C PHE A 116 9.91 15.62 7.76
N VAL A 117 10.75 14.58 7.92
CA VAL A 117 10.37 13.39 8.69
C VAL A 117 10.12 13.74 10.16
N ALA A 118 11.01 14.54 10.77
CA ALA A 118 10.87 14.96 12.16
C ALA A 118 9.60 15.80 12.41
N GLY A 119 9.17 16.60 11.42
CA GLY A 119 7.94 17.38 11.50
C GLY A 119 6.67 16.56 11.25
N ILE A 120 6.68 15.66 10.26
CA ILE A 120 5.49 14.88 9.90
C ILE A 120 5.22 13.74 10.87
N VAL A 121 6.24 13.05 11.37
CA VAL A 121 6.07 11.86 12.20
C VAL A 121 5.19 12.14 13.45
N PRO A 122 5.42 13.21 14.23
CA PRO A 122 4.52 13.58 15.34
C PRO A 122 3.08 13.86 14.90
N MET A 123 2.91 14.56 13.77
CA MET A 123 1.57 14.86 13.26
C MET A 123 0.82 13.63 12.75
N ALA A 124 1.54 12.67 12.16
CA ALA A 124 0.97 11.48 11.55
C ALA A 124 0.73 10.34 12.55
N ILE A 125 1.38 10.37 13.73
CA ILE A 125 1.31 9.31 14.73
C ILE A 125 0.70 9.88 16.02
N PRO A 126 -0.58 9.60 16.31
CA PRO A 126 -1.30 10.19 17.45
C PRO A 126 -0.69 9.90 18.84
N SER A 127 0.21 8.93 18.94
CA SER A 127 0.90 8.56 20.18
C SER A 127 2.22 9.31 20.40
N ILE A 128 2.68 10.10 19.43
CA ILE A 128 3.88 10.94 19.53
C ILE A 128 3.42 12.38 19.80
N PRO A 129 4.01 13.10 20.77
CA PRO A 129 3.59 14.45 21.14
C PRO A 129 3.77 15.49 20.04
#